data_AF-A0A523RRQ6-F1
#
_entry.id   AF-A0A523RRQ6-F1
#
_cell.length_a   1.000
_cell.length_b   1.000
_cell.length_c   1.000
_cell.angle_alpha   90.00
_cell.angle_beta   90.00
_cell.angle_gamma   90.00
#
_symmetry.space_group_name_H-M   'P 1'
#
loop_
_entity.id
_entity.type
_entity.pdbx_description
1 polymer ?
#
loop_
_entity_poly.entity_id
_entity_poly.type
_entity_poly.pdbx_seq_one_letter_code
_entity_poly.pdbx_strand_id
1 'polypeptide(L)' 'MARDPTGWMKDEYNTLVEQNFDWKIRELQGPSTPSAKIDGKEVIMLCSNNYLNLSNNPKMKEAALEAIKSHGV' A
#
# COMPACT_ATOMS: atom_id res chain seq x y z
N MET A 1 28.07 -21.02 -24.20
CA MET A 1 26.74 -20.66 -23.65
C MET A 1 26.94 -19.52 -22.67
N ALA A 2 26.15 -18.45 -22.75
CA ALA A 2 26.18 -17.39 -21.76
C ALA A 2 25.62 -17.92 -20.42
N ARG A 3 26.23 -17.58 -19.30
CA ARG A 3 25.72 -17.96 -17.97
C ARG A 3 24.46 -17.15 -17.66
N ASP A 4 23.45 -17.80 -17.08
CA ASP A 4 22.29 -17.15 -16.48
C ASP A 4 22.34 -17.32 -14.95
N PRO A 5 22.97 -16.38 -14.21
CA PRO A 5 23.09 -16.46 -12.76
C PRO A 5 21.78 -16.19 -12.02
N THR A 6 20.74 -15.72 -12.71
CA THR A 6 19.46 -15.28 -12.10
C THR A 6 18.27 -16.14 -12.51
N GLY A 7 18.44 -17.10 -13.42
CA GLY A 7 17.34 -17.94 -13.93
C GLY A 7 16.52 -18.60 -12.82
N TRP A 8 17.19 -19.05 -11.75
CA TRP A 8 16.55 -19.64 -10.58
C TRP A 8 15.48 -18.72 -9.94
N MET A 9 15.67 -17.39 -9.96
CA MET A 9 14.71 -16.45 -9.38
C MET A 9 13.37 -16.48 -10.11
N LYS A 10 13.41 -16.67 -11.43
CA LYS A 10 12.19 -16.77 -12.24
C LYS A 10 11.46 -18.08 -11.96
N ASP A 11 12.20 -19.17 -11.80
CA ASP A 11 11.62 -20.48 -11.51
C ASP A 11 10.96 -20.51 -10.11
N GLU A 12 11.62 -19.92 -9.11
CA GLU A 12 11.05 -19.75 -7.76
C GLU A 12 9.82 -18.84 -7.77
N TYR A 13 9.86 -17.73 -8.51
CA TYR A 13 8.70 -16.85 -8.68
C TYR A 13 7.52 -17.58 -9.32
N ASN A 14 7.76 -18.34 -10.40
CA ASN A 14 6.70 -19.09 -11.07
C ASN A 14 6.08 -20.13 -10.12
N THR A 15 6.89 -20.80 -9.30
CA THR A 15 6.42 -21.73 -8.27
C THR A 15 5.47 -21.03 -7.29
N LEU A 16 5.80 -19.82 -6.83
CA LEU A 16 4.92 -19.02 -5.96
C LEU A 16 3.61 -18.65 -6.65
N VAL A 17 3.65 -18.27 -7.93
CA VAL A 17 2.45 -17.92 -8.72
C VAL A 17 1.54 -19.14 -8.89
N GLU A 18 2.10 -20.30 -9.23
CA GLU A 18 1.34 -21.56 -9.37
C GLU A 18 0.66 -21.97 -8.06
N GLN A 19 1.30 -21.68 -6.92
CA GLN A 19 0.76 -21.93 -5.59
C GLN A 19 -0.20 -20.84 -5.09
N ASN A 20 -0.46 -19.79 -5.87
CA ASN A 20 -1.22 -18.59 -5.47
C ASN A 20 -0.63 -17.87 -4.23
N PHE A 21 0.68 -17.95 -4.03
CA PHE A 21 1.42 -17.22 -2.99
C PHE A 21 2.00 -15.91 -3.47
N ASP A 22 1.72 -15.53 -4.71
CA ASP A 22 2.19 -14.27 -5.24
C ASP A 22 1.33 -13.10 -4.74
N TRP A 23 1.98 -12.01 -4.34
CA TRP A 23 1.28 -10.87 -3.79
C TRP A 23 0.78 -9.95 -4.91
N LYS A 24 -0.54 -9.95 -5.12
CA LYS A 24 -1.22 -8.98 -5.99
C LYS A 24 -1.49 -7.68 -5.23
N ILE A 25 -0.60 -6.71 -5.39
CA ILE A 25 -0.78 -5.36 -4.83
C ILE A 25 -1.98 -4.69 -5.52
N ARG A 26 -2.84 -4.05 -4.73
CA ARG A 26 -4.01 -3.31 -5.19
C ARG A 26 -3.78 -1.81 -4.98
N GLU A 27 -4.27 -0.97 -5.89
CA GLU A 27 -4.11 0.47 -5.76
C GLU A 27 -5.23 1.06 -4.90
N LEU A 28 -4.86 1.66 -3.77
CA LEU A 28 -5.76 2.51 -2.99
C LEU A 28 -5.81 3.91 -3.63
N GLN A 29 -7.01 4.31 -4.05
CA GLN A 29 -7.26 5.56 -4.73
C GLN A 29 -7.85 6.57 -3.74
N GLY A 30 -6.98 7.33 -3.07
CA GLY A 30 -7.35 8.35 -2.10
C GLY A 30 -6.83 8.06 -0.69
N PRO A 31 -7.32 8.79 0.33
CA PRO A 31 -6.90 8.58 1.70
C PRO A 31 -7.43 7.26 2.28
N SER A 32 -6.78 6.79 3.35
CA SER A 32 -7.29 5.65 4.14
C SER A 32 -8.55 6.06 4.91
N THR A 33 -9.70 5.56 4.48
CA THR A 33 -11.02 5.83 5.08
C THR A 33 -11.88 4.56 5.16
N PRO A 34 -12.92 4.52 6.01
CA PRO A 34 -13.80 3.35 6.12
C PRO A 34 -14.50 2.96 4.81
N SER A 35 -14.91 3.96 4.02
CA SER A 35 -15.32 3.80 2.62
C SER A 35 -14.18 4.25 1.75
N ALA A 36 -13.67 3.40 0.87
CA ALA A 36 -12.48 3.66 0.07
C ALA A 36 -12.66 3.17 -1.36
N LYS A 37 -11.84 3.71 -2.27
CA LYS A 37 -11.81 3.29 -3.67
C LYS A 37 -10.56 2.46 -3.93
N ILE A 38 -10.72 1.21 -4.35
CA ILE A 38 -9.61 0.30 -4.69
C ILE A 38 -9.79 -0.19 -6.13
N ASP A 39 -8.78 0.03 -6.98
CA ASP A 39 -8.80 -0.27 -8.42
C ASP A 39 -10.10 0.17 -9.11
N GLY A 40 -10.55 1.40 -8.88
CA GLY A 40 -11.75 1.94 -9.49
C GLY A 40 -13.07 1.58 -8.80
N LYS A 41 -13.07 0.70 -7.79
CA LYS A 41 -14.29 0.22 -7.12
C LYS A 41 -14.44 0.78 -5.72
N GLU A 42 -15.65 1.21 -5.36
CA GLU A 42 -16.00 1.59 -4.00
C GLU A 42 -16.16 0.35 -3.11
N VAL A 43 -15.45 0.32 -1.98
CA VAL A 43 -15.37 -0.80 -1.04
C VAL A 43 -15.36 -0.32 0.41
N ILE A 44 -15.69 -1.22 1.34
CA ILE A 44 -15.50 -1.01 2.78
C ILE A 44 -14.09 -1.50 3.15
N MET A 45 -13.29 -0.62 3.76
CA MET A 45 -11.91 -0.92 4.16
C MET A 45 -11.87 -1.63 5.52
N LEU A 46 -11.57 -2.93 5.50
CA LEU A 46 -11.44 -3.78 6.71
C LEU A 46 -10.02 -4.28 6.98
N CYS A 47 -9.06 -3.92 6.13
CA CYS A 47 -7.67 -4.39 6.19
C CYS A 47 -6.63 -3.26 6.38
N SER A 48 -7.07 -2.10 6.88
CA SER A 48 -6.15 -1.01 7.24
C SER A 48 -5.76 -1.06 8.71
N ASN A 49 -4.61 -0.48 9.05
CA ASN A 49 -4.19 -0.26 10.44
C ASN A 49 -4.75 1.06 11.01
N ASN A 50 -5.75 1.65 10.37
CA ASN A 50 -6.32 2.96 10.71
C ASN A 50 -7.44 2.86 11.76
N TYR A 51 -7.16 2.20 12.88
CA TYR A 51 -8.17 1.82 13.88
C TYR A 51 -8.98 2.99 14.44
N LEU A 52 -8.32 4.12 14.73
CA LEU A 52 -8.94 5.32 15.31
C LEU A 52 -9.33 6.36 14.24
N ASN A 53 -9.19 6.01 12.95
CA ASN A 53 -9.38 6.90 11.83
C ASN A 53 -8.54 8.20 11.89
N LEU A 54 -7.35 8.14 12.50
CA LEU A 54 -6.47 9.30 12.67
C LEU A 54 -5.60 9.60 11.44
N SER A 55 -5.37 8.62 10.57
CA SER A 55 -4.53 8.81 9.37
C SER A 55 -5.07 9.88 8.41
N ASN A 56 -6.37 10.16 8.44
CA ASN A 56 -7.02 11.18 7.61
C ASN A 56 -7.71 12.28 8.44
N ASN A 57 -7.41 12.37 9.74
CA ASN A 57 -8.06 13.32 10.63
C ASN A 57 -7.66 14.78 10.30
N PRO A 58 -8.62 15.73 10.19
CA PRO A 58 -8.32 17.13 9.86
C PRO A 58 -7.33 17.81 10.81
N LYS A 59 -7.45 17.57 12.12
CA LYS A 59 -6.55 18.17 13.13
C LYS A 59 -5.13 17.63 13.00
N MET A 60 -4.97 16.36 12.67
CA MET A 60 -3.65 15.76 12.45
C MET A 60 -2.96 16.36 11.21
N LYS A 61 -3.73 16.61 10.14
CA LYS A 61 -3.20 17.27 8.92
C LYS A 61 -2.75 18.69 9.21
N GLU A 62 -3.56 19.45 9.95
CA GLU A 62 -3.22 20.83 10.35
C GLU A 62 -1.97 20.86 11.22
N ALA A 63 -1.91 20.01 12.26
CA ALA A 63 -0.74 19.92 13.13
C ALA A 63 0.53 19.54 12.35
N ALA A 64 0.44 18.60 11.40
CA ALA A 64 1.56 18.24 10.53
C ALA A 64 2.01 19.43 9.66
N LEU A 65 1.08 20.19 9.09
CA LEU A 65 1.39 21.37 8.30
C LEU A 65 2.10 22.45 9.12
N GLU A 66 1.64 22.73 10.33
CA GLU A 66 2.27 23.71 11.21
C GLU A 66 3.66 23.26 11.66
N ALA A 67 3.84 21.96 11.93
CA ALA A 67 5.16 21.41 12.25
C ALA A 67 6.14 21.61 11.08
N ILE A 68 5.72 21.32 9.84
CA ILE A 68 6.54 21.54 8.64
C ILE A 68 6.91 23.02 8.48
N LYS A 69 5.95 23.94 8.65
CA LYS A 69 6.20 25.39 8.53
C LYS A 69 7.22 25.90 9.55
N SER A 70 7.19 25.38 10.77
CA SER A 70 7.99 25.87 11.89
C SER A 70 9.35 25.17 12.03
N HIS A 71 9.45 23.89 11.64
CA HIS A 71 10.65 23.06 11.88
C HIS A 71 11.31 22.54 10.60
N GLY A 72 10.68 22.71 9.42
CA GLY A 72 11.18 22.13 8.16
C GLY A 72 10.92 20.63 8.04
N VAL A 73 11.57 20.00 7.05
CA VAL A 73 11.53 18.55 6.77
C VAL A 73 12.96 18.03 6.67
#